data_AF-A0A1G5XFK5-F1
#
_entry.id   AF-A0A1G5XFK5-F1
#
_cell.length_a   1.000
_cell.length_b   1.000
_cell.length_c   1.000
_cell.angle_alpha   90.00
_cell.angle_beta   90.00
_cell.angle_gamma   90.00
#
_symmetry.space_group_name_H-M   'P 1'
#
loop_
_entity.id
_entity.type
_entity.pdbx_description
1 polymer ?
#
loop_
_entity_poly.entity_id
_entity_poly.type
_entity_poly.pdbx_seq_one_letter_code
_entity_poly.pdbx_strand_id
1 'polypeptide(L)'
;MVSVDGSYTNEAVLKKLPSNTILIGRIRKDCSLFLPPEPPTSGKGRKKVYGKSLPTPEQIRQSDDYSWVKVQAWAAGKVHEFELKVIPAVRWRKAGNKDLKLVIIRPISYRKTKKSRLLYRDPAYLICTEPELELATLLQAYLWRWEIEVNFKDEKTILGCGEAQVRTRQACEKVPAFLTSVYSMLLLAAETTKNQVLPRPKWYKSEKSVLQQPETSSTNSAQ
;
A
#
# COMPACT_ATOMS: atom_id res chain seq x y z
N MET A 1 9.33 -7.18 3.99
CA MET A 1 7.94 -7.12 3.47
C MET A 1 7.95 -6.29 2.19
N VAL A 2 7.17 -6.65 1.19
CA VAL A 2 7.14 -5.97 -0.11
C VAL A 2 5.69 -5.74 -0.51
N SER A 3 5.34 -4.50 -0.88
CA SER A 3 4.05 -4.18 -1.48
C SER A 3 4.19 -4.08 -2.99
N VAL A 4 3.32 -4.78 -3.73
CA VAL A 4 3.38 -4.87 -5.19
C VAL A 4 2.05 -4.53 -5.83
N ASP A 5 2.09 -4.18 -7.11
CA ASP A 5 0.88 -4.03 -7.92
C ASP A 5 0.26 -5.39 -8.30
N GLY A 6 -0.97 -5.37 -8.81
CA GLY A 6 -1.73 -6.56 -9.19
C GLY A 6 -1.04 -7.40 -10.28
N SER A 7 -0.20 -6.80 -11.13
CA SER A 7 0.59 -7.52 -12.13
C SER A 7 1.55 -8.54 -11.51
N TYR A 8 2.06 -8.29 -10.31
CA TYR A 8 2.96 -9.18 -9.57
C TYR A 8 2.21 -10.17 -8.66
N THR A 9 0.90 -10.03 -8.54
CA THR A 9 0.06 -10.92 -7.73
C THR A 9 -0.38 -12.10 -8.59
N ASN A 10 0.59 -12.94 -8.97
CA ASN A 10 0.40 -14.03 -9.92
C ASN A 10 1.12 -15.31 -9.50
N GLU A 11 0.89 -16.37 -10.25
CA GLU A 11 1.43 -17.70 -9.96
C GLU A 11 2.96 -17.77 -9.98
N ALA A 12 3.60 -17.12 -10.95
CA ALA A 12 5.05 -17.16 -11.11
C ALA A 12 5.77 -16.51 -9.92
N VAL A 13 5.19 -15.44 -9.36
CA VAL A 13 5.74 -14.74 -8.18
C VAL A 13 5.40 -15.50 -6.90
N LEU A 14 4.12 -15.80 -6.67
CA LEU A 14 3.66 -16.36 -5.39
C LEU A 14 4.22 -17.75 -5.12
N LYS A 15 4.38 -18.61 -6.14
CA LYS A 15 4.95 -19.95 -5.94
C LYS A 15 6.46 -19.94 -5.71
N LYS A 16 7.17 -18.93 -6.21
CA LYS A 16 8.63 -18.79 -6.10
C LYS A 16 9.05 -17.73 -5.08
N LEU A 17 8.12 -17.27 -4.25
CA LEU A 17 8.40 -16.26 -3.25
C LEU A 17 9.42 -16.81 -2.23
N PRO A 18 10.52 -16.10 -1.94
CA PRO A 18 11.48 -16.51 -0.93
C PRO A 18 10.83 -16.72 0.44
N SER A 19 11.31 -17.68 1.22
CA SER A 19 10.69 -18.10 2.50
C SER A 19 10.53 -16.96 3.50
N ASN A 20 11.45 -15.99 3.50
CA ASN A 20 11.48 -14.88 4.46
C ASN A 20 10.88 -13.59 3.88
N THR A 21 10.00 -13.71 2.88
CA THR A 21 9.38 -12.55 2.23
C THR A 21 7.87 -12.56 2.41
N ILE A 22 7.36 -11.50 3.03
CA ILE A 22 5.93 -11.19 3.08
C ILE A 22 5.59 -10.31 1.88
N LEU A 23 4.67 -10.78 1.03
CA LEU A 23 4.17 -10.04 -0.13
C LEU A 23 2.74 -9.55 0.16
N ILE A 24 2.50 -8.27 -0.10
CA ILE A 24 1.18 -7.64 -0.09
C ILE A 24 0.90 -7.16 -1.52
N GLY A 25 -0.17 -7.63 -2.13
CA GLY A 25 -0.46 -7.31 -3.54
C GLY A 25 -1.95 -7.16 -3.82
N ARG A 26 -2.29 -6.39 -4.86
CA ARG A 26 -3.70 -6.26 -5.29
C ARG A 26 -4.17 -7.55 -5.96
N ILE A 27 -5.38 -7.98 -5.63
CA ILE A 27 -6.06 -9.07 -6.32
C ILE A 27 -7.27 -8.55 -7.08
N ARG A 28 -7.71 -9.31 -8.09
CA ARG A 28 -8.93 -8.99 -8.82
C ARG A 28 -10.17 -9.21 -7.93
N LYS A 29 -11.16 -8.34 -8.08
CA LYS A 29 -12.43 -8.38 -7.35
C LYS A 29 -13.28 -9.65 -7.59
N ASP A 30 -13.04 -10.32 -8.71
CA ASP A 30 -13.77 -11.49 -9.21
C ASP A 30 -12.99 -12.81 -9.09
N CYS A 31 -11.88 -12.83 -8.33
CA CYS A 31 -11.08 -14.05 -8.21
C CYS A 31 -11.78 -15.13 -7.37
N SER A 32 -11.61 -16.39 -7.76
CA SER A 32 -12.09 -17.55 -6.98
C SER A 32 -11.13 -17.88 -5.85
N LEU A 33 -11.59 -17.71 -4.61
CA LEU A 33 -10.87 -18.06 -3.39
C LEU A 33 -11.55 -19.25 -2.71
N PHE A 34 -10.78 -19.99 -1.91
CA PHE A 34 -11.24 -21.17 -1.21
C PHE A 34 -10.85 -21.06 0.26
N LEU A 35 -11.57 -21.73 1.14
CA LEU A 35 -11.10 -21.94 2.50
C LEU A 35 -9.89 -22.90 2.51
N PRO A 36 -9.03 -22.84 3.53
CA PRO A 36 -8.10 -23.92 3.84
C PRO A 36 -8.86 -25.26 3.94
N PRO A 37 -8.22 -26.38 3.57
CA PRO A 37 -8.84 -27.68 3.69
C PRO A 37 -9.06 -28.00 5.17
N GLU A 38 -10.17 -28.67 5.48
CA GLU A 38 -10.36 -29.26 6.81
C GLU A 38 -9.21 -30.24 7.11
N PRO A 39 -8.79 -30.34 8.38
CA PRO A 39 -7.70 -31.24 8.78
C PRO A 39 -8.01 -32.66 8.29
N PRO A 40 -7.00 -33.37 7.75
CA PRO A 40 -7.24 -34.67 7.15
C PRO A 40 -7.77 -35.65 8.20
N THR A 41 -8.97 -36.17 7.99
CA THR A 41 -9.44 -37.37 8.65
C THR A 41 -8.50 -38.51 8.24
N SER A 42 -7.95 -39.24 9.22
CA SER A 42 -6.92 -40.26 9.02
C SER A 42 -7.28 -41.25 7.89
N GLY A 43 -6.66 -41.08 6.72
CA GLY A 43 -6.93 -41.92 5.55
C GLY A 43 -5.77 -41.91 4.56
N LYS A 44 -5.55 -43.04 3.88
CA LYS A 44 -4.56 -43.14 2.80
C LYS A 44 -5.09 -42.43 1.55
N GLY A 45 -4.44 -41.34 1.14
CA GLY A 45 -4.81 -40.59 -0.07
C GLY A 45 -4.11 -39.23 -0.21
N ARG A 46 -4.25 -38.59 -1.39
CA ARG A 46 -3.71 -37.25 -1.65
C ARG A 46 -4.43 -36.23 -0.74
N LYS A 47 -3.68 -35.55 0.12
CA LYS A 47 -4.21 -34.50 1.00
C LYS A 47 -4.90 -33.41 0.18
N LYS A 48 -6.13 -33.04 0.54
CA LYS A 48 -6.85 -31.92 -0.06
C LYS A 48 -6.09 -30.63 0.23
N VAL A 49 -5.95 -29.76 -0.78
CA VAL A 49 -5.27 -28.45 -0.67
C VAL A 49 -6.29 -27.30 -0.55
N TYR A 50 -7.51 -27.51 -1.03
CA TYR A 50 -8.57 -26.50 -1.06
C TYR A 50 -9.82 -27.07 -0.35
N GLY A 51 -10.42 -26.25 0.50
CA GLY A 51 -11.72 -26.51 1.12
C GLY A 51 -12.88 -25.96 0.27
N LYS A 52 -13.95 -25.53 0.95
CA LYS A 52 -15.14 -24.93 0.32
C LYS A 52 -14.78 -23.65 -0.44
N SER A 53 -15.43 -23.41 -1.57
CA SER A 53 -15.32 -22.13 -2.29
C SER A 53 -15.87 -20.99 -1.44
N LEU A 54 -15.15 -19.87 -1.42
CA LEU A 54 -15.63 -18.61 -0.85
C LEU A 54 -16.37 -17.79 -1.92
N PRO A 55 -17.24 -16.85 -1.51
CA PRO A 55 -17.73 -15.81 -2.41
C PRO A 55 -16.56 -14.98 -2.97
N THR A 56 -16.78 -14.31 -4.09
CA THR A 56 -15.74 -13.44 -4.67
C THR A 56 -15.44 -12.26 -3.73
N PRO A 57 -14.24 -11.65 -3.81
CA PRO A 57 -13.92 -10.46 -3.01
C PRO A 57 -14.96 -9.34 -3.16
N GLU A 58 -15.51 -9.12 -4.36
CA GLU A 58 -16.60 -8.15 -4.56
C GLU A 58 -17.87 -8.53 -3.79
N GLN A 59 -18.27 -9.81 -3.82
CA GLN A 59 -19.43 -10.29 -3.08
C GLN A 59 -19.23 -10.16 -1.57
N ILE A 60 -18.03 -10.50 -1.06
CA ILE A 60 -17.67 -10.31 0.35
C ILE A 60 -17.76 -8.83 0.73
N ARG A 61 -17.30 -7.92 -0.14
CA ARG A 61 -17.39 -6.46 0.09
C ARG A 61 -18.84 -6.00 0.26
N GLN A 62 -19.74 -6.54 -0.55
CA GLN A 62 -21.16 -6.13 -0.60
C GLN A 62 -22.05 -6.83 0.44
N SER A 63 -21.68 -8.03 0.90
CA SER A 63 -22.45 -8.79 1.88
C SER A 63 -22.33 -8.22 3.30
N ASP A 64 -23.43 -8.21 4.05
CA ASP A 64 -23.45 -7.79 5.46
C ASP A 64 -22.98 -8.91 6.42
N ASP A 65 -22.77 -10.13 5.92
CA ASP A 65 -22.27 -11.27 6.71
C ASP A 65 -20.83 -11.04 7.21
N TYR A 66 -20.12 -10.09 6.60
CA TYR A 66 -18.76 -9.72 6.97
C TYR A 66 -18.78 -8.32 7.59
N SER A 67 -18.27 -8.20 8.82
CA SER A 67 -18.19 -6.92 9.52
C SER A 67 -17.00 -6.08 9.07
N TRP A 68 -17.18 -4.76 9.09
CA TRP A 68 -16.10 -3.81 8.85
C TRP A 68 -15.31 -3.56 10.14
N VAL A 69 -13.99 -3.60 10.03
CA VAL A 69 -13.05 -3.29 11.10
C VAL A 69 -12.37 -1.96 10.80
N LYS A 70 -12.32 -1.08 11.79
CA LYS A 70 -11.65 0.22 11.68
C LYS A 70 -10.17 0.08 12.02
N VAL A 71 -9.32 0.63 11.17
CA VAL A 71 -7.85 0.63 11.35
C VAL A 71 -7.31 2.00 11.01
N GLN A 72 -6.41 2.51 11.85
CA GLN A 72 -5.74 3.78 11.60
C GLN A 72 -4.43 3.57 10.85
N ALA A 73 -4.14 4.45 9.90
CA ALA A 73 -2.86 4.48 9.20
C ALA A 73 -2.48 5.90 8.79
N TRP A 74 -1.18 6.16 8.65
CA TRP A 74 -0.64 7.43 8.20
C TRP A 74 -0.66 7.51 6.67
N ALA A 75 -1.31 8.54 6.13
CA ALA A 75 -1.32 8.82 4.70
C ALA A 75 -1.45 10.32 4.47
N ALA A 76 -0.86 10.84 3.39
CA ALA A 76 -0.98 12.25 2.99
C ALA A 76 -0.68 13.25 4.14
N GLY A 77 0.30 12.91 5.00
CA GLY A 77 0.77 13.79 6.07
C GLY A 77 -0.08 13.81 7.34
N LYS A 78 -1.03 12.88 7.52
CA LYS A 78 -1.80 12.74 8.77
C LYS A 78 -2.33 11.31 8.99
N VAL A 79 -2.82 11.05 10.19
CA VAL A 79 -3.53 9.80 10.51
C VAL A 79 -4.93 9.81 9.90
N HIS A 80 -5.30 8.71 9.27
CA HIS A 80 -6.61 8.47 8.68
C HIS A 80 -7.20 7.16 9.22
N GLU A 81 -8.51 7.13 9.43
CA GLU A 81 -9.26 5.91 9.73
C GLU A 81 -9.71 5.26 8.41
N PHE A 82 -9.48 3.95 8.29
CA PHE A 82 -9.87 3.12 7.17
C PHE A 82 -10.79 2.01 7.67
N GLU A 83 -11.74 1.60 6.84
CA GLU A 83 -12.62 0.47 7.12
C GLU A 83 -12.24 -0.71 6.23
N LEU A 84 -12.01 -1.87 6.84
CA LEU A 84 -11.53 -3.07 6.18
C LEU A 84 -12.41 -4.28 6.50
N LYS A 85 -12.64 -5.14 5.51
CA LYS A 85 -13.09 -6.52 5.73
C LYS A 85 -11.90 -7.44 5.63
N VAL A 86 -11.84 -8.44 6.50
CA VAL A 86 -10.70 -9.34 6.61
C VAL A 86 -11.19 -10.78 6.60
N ILE A 87 -10.57 -11.60 5.75
CA ILE A 87 -10.67 -13.06 5.86
C ILE A 87 -9.26 -13.58 6.19
N PRO A 88 -9.05 -14.10 7.41
CA PRO A 88 -7.71 -14.36 7.94
C PRO A 88 -6.96 -15.43 7.14
N ALA A 89 -7.65 -16.49 6.70
CA ALA A 89 -7.07 -17.58 5.96
C ALA A 89 -7.90 -17.92 4.72
N VAL A 90 -7.29 -17.74 3.54
CA VAL A 90 -7.82 -18.14 2.24
C VAL A 90 -6.75 -18.86 1.43
N ARG A 91 -7.21 -19.76 0.55
CA ARG A 91 -6.41 -20.45 -0.45
C ARG A 91 -6.73 -19.91 -1.82
N TRP A 92 -5.70 -19.75 -2.63
CA TRP A 92 -5.84 -19.33 -4.02
C TRP A 92 -5.03 -20.23 -4.93
N ARG A 93 -5.64 -20.72 -6.02
CA ARG A 93 -4.99 -21.67 -6.94
C ARG A 93 -3.63 -21.18 -7.45
N LYS A 94 -3.52 -19.88 -7.74
CA LYS A 94 -2.25 -19.28 -8.22
C LYS A 94 -1.18 -19.22 -7.12
N ALA A 95 -1.56 -19.21 -5.84
CA ALA A 95 -0.63 -19.20 -4.72
C ALA A 95 -0.16 -20.61 -4.30
N GLY A 96 -0.70 -21.67 -4.91
CA GLY A 96 -0.40 -23.05 -4.55
C GLY A 96 -0.86 -23.39 -3.13
N ASN A 97 0.02 -24.01 -2.35
CA ASN A 97 -0.27 -24.46 -0.98
C ASN A 97 0.08 -23.39 0.07
N LYS A 98 -0.01 -22.09 -0.24
CA LYS A 98 0.15 -21.00 0.74
C LYS A 98 -1.20 -20.57 1.30
N ASP A 99 -1.27 -20.35 2.61
CA ASP A 99 -2.39 -19.64 3.23
C ASP A 99 -2.15 -18.15 3.04
N LEU A 100 -3.21 -17.42 2.69
CA LEU A 100 -3.17 -16.00 2.45
C LEU A 100 -4.20 -15.31 3.34
N LYS A 101 -3.98 -14.05 3.68
CA LYS A 101 -5.00 -13.18 4.22
C LYS A 101 -5.62 -12.35 3.12
N LEU A 102 -6.94 -12.35 3.01
CA LEU A 102 -7.67 -11.41 2.14
C LEU A 102 -8.03 -10.17 2.96
N VAL A 103 -7.69 -9.00 2.43
CA VAL A 103 -8.06 -7.72 3.02
C VAL A 103 -8.77 -6.88 1.96
N ILE A 104 -9.94 -6.35 2.30
CA ILE A 104 -10.74 -5.51 1.42
C ILE A 104 -10.88 -4.14 2.07
N ILE A 105 -10.35 -3.11 1.42
CA ILE A 105 -10.41 -1.73 1.89
C ILE A 105 -11.63 -1.07 1.27
N ARG A 106 -12.47 -0.45 2.12
CA ARG A 106 -13.64 0.29 1.68
C ARG A 106 -13.26 1.46 0.76
N PRO A 107 -14.05 1.76 -0.29
CA PRO A 107 -13.91 2.98 -1.09
C PRO A 107 -13.85 4.23 -0.22
N ILE A 108 -12.75 4.98 -0.34
CA ILE A 108 -12.57 6.23 0.41
C ILE A 108 -13.14 7.37 -0.42
N SER A 109 -14.01 8.15 0.21
CA SER A 109 -14.58 9.34 -0.40
C SER A 109 -13.58 10.52 -0.36
N TYR A 110 -13.59 11.35 -1.40
CA TYR A 110 -12.78 12.56 -1.49
C TYR A 110 -13.51 13.66 -2.28
N ARG A 111 -13.11 14.91 -2.09
CA ARG A 111 -13.59 16.07 -2.87
C ARG A 111 -12.39 16.90 -3.31
N LYS A 112 -12.41 17.40 -4.56
CA LYS A 112 -11.33 18.26 -5.08
C LYS A 112 -11.39 19.66 -4.45
N THR A 113 -12.60 20.17 -4.24
CA THR A 113 -12.88 21.45 -3.55
C THR A 113 -14.08 21.28 -2.63
N LYS A 114 -14.24 22.17 -1.63
CA LYS A 114 -15.38 22.13 -0.68
C LYS A 114 -16.75 22.09 -1.36
N LYS A 115 -16.88 22.74 -2.52
CA LYS A 115 -18.11 22.84 -3.32
C LYS A 115 -18.28 21.74 -4.38
N SER A 116 -17.29 20.86 -4.57
CA SER A 116 -17.34 19.79 -5.58
C SER A 116 -18.08 18.54 -5.10
N ARG A 117 -18.57 17.74 -6.06
CA ARG A 117 -19.20 16.44 -5.78
C ARG A 117 -18.27 15.50 -5.03
N LEU A 118 -18.84 14.67 -4.15
CA LEU A 118 -18.11 13.60 -3.47
C LEU A 118 -17.74 12.52 -4.50
N LEU A 119 -16.45 12.28 -4.66
CA LEU A 119 -15.88 11.23 -5.49
C LEU A 119 -15.45 10.08 -4.59
N TYR A 120 -15.40 8.87 -5.15
CA TYR A 120 -14.91 7.70 -4.43
C TYR A 120 -13.72 7.14 -5.18
N ARG A 121 -12.72 6.69 -4.42
CA ARG A 121 -11.68 5.82 -4.97
C ARG A 121 -12.24 4.42 -5.15
N ASP A 122 -11.78 3.71 -6.17
CA ASP A 122 -12.13 2.31 -6.34
C ASP A 122 -11.74 1.49 -5.10
N PRO A 123 -12.54 0.48 -4.73
CA PRO A 123 -12.19 -0.43 -3.64
C PRO A 123 -10.84 -1.11 -3.91
N ALA A 124 -10.08 -1.35 -2.84
CA ALA A 124 -8.84 -2.10 -2.94
C ALA A 124 -9.04 -3.50 -2.34
N TYR A 125 -8.72 -4.51 -3.15
CA TYR A 125 -8.70 -5.91 -2.74
C TYR A 125 -7.25 -6.34 -2.67
N LEU A 126 -6.80 -6.79 -1.51
CA LEU A 126 -5.42 -7.15 -1.23
C LEU A 126 -5.33 -8.60 -0.77
N ILE A 127 -4.25 -9.26 -1.15
CA ILE A 127 -3.79 -10.48 -0.49
C ILE A 127 -2.47 -10.24 0.24
N CYS A 128 -2.29 -10.90 1.37
CA CYS A 128 -1.03 -10.96 2.10
C CYS A 128 -0.62 -12.42 2.26
N THR A 129 0.67 -12.72 2.04
CA THR A 129 1.22 -14.07 2.21
C THR A 129 1.51 -14.47 3.66
N GLU A 130 1.33 -13.54 4.59
CA GLU A 130 1.44 -13.77 6.04
C GLU A 130 0.05 -13.59 6.69
N PRO A 131 -0.65 -14.70 7.02
CA PRO A 131 -1.96 -14.69 7.68
C PRO A 131 -1.97 -14.07 9.07
N GLU A 132 -0.84 -13.98 9.77
CA GLU A 132 -0.80 -13.41 11.12
C GLU A 132 -0.37 -11.94 11.14
N LEU A 133 -0.07 -11.34 9.97
CA LEU A 133 0.38 -9.95 9.91
C LEU A 133 -0.68 -8.97 10.42
N GLU A 134 -0.31 -8.07 11.32
CA GLU A 134 -1.18 -7.03 11.86
C GLU A 134 -1.78 -6.16 10.74
N LEU A 135 -3.07 -5.81 10.88
CA LEU A 135 -3.80 -5.04 9.86
C LEU A 135 -3.26 -3.62 9.66
N ALA A 136 -2.86 -2.93 10.74
CA ALA A 136 -2.30 -1.59 10.64
C ALA A 136 -0.98 -1.60 9.86
N THR A 137 -0.10 -2.55 10.18
CA THR A 137 1.18 -2.76 9.46
C THR A 137 0.95 -3.12 7.99
N LEU A 138 0.01 -4.02 7.68
CA LEU A 138 -0.35 -4.39 6.31
C LEU A 138 -0.87 -3.18 5.51
N LEU A 139 -1.80 -2.44 6.10
CA LEU A 139 -2.41 -1.26 5.49
C LEU A 139 -1.36 -0.18 5.23
N GLN A 140 -0.52 0.13 6.23
CA GLN A 140 0.54 1.13 6.10
C GLN A 140 1.52 0.78 4.99
N ALA A 141 1.97 -0.48 4.92
CA ALA A 141 2.86 -0.96 3.88
C ALA A 141 2.25 -0.84 2.47
N TYR A 142 0.94 -1.07 2.34
CA TYR A 142 0.23 -0.86 1.07
C TYR A 142 0.10 0.62 0.71
N LEU A 143 -0.15 1.50 1.68
CA LEU A 143 -0.28 2.94 1.46
C LEU A 143 1.05 3.57 1.01
N TRP A 144 2.17 3.19 1.65
CA TRP A 144 3.50 3.65 1.26
C TRP A 144 3.93 3.23 -0.14
N ARG A 145 3.31 2.18 -0.72
CA ARG A 145 3.56 1.82 -2.12
C ARG A 145 3.30 3.01 -3.07
N TRP A 146 2.35 3.90 -2.76
CA TRP A 146 2.10 5.09 -3.60
C TRP A 146 3.30 6.05 -3.64
N GLU A 147 4.16 6.06 -2.62
CA GLU A 147 5.33 6.94 -2.57
C GLU A 147 6.31 6.66 -3.71
N ILE A 148 6.33 5.44 -4.26
CA ILE A 148 7.14 5.13 -5.46
C ILE A 148 6.66 5.91 -6.68
N GLU A 149 5.35 6.15 -6.82
CA GLU A 149 4.78 6.90 -7.94
C GLU A 149 5.11 8.39 -7.80
N VAL A 150 5.14 8.91 -6.56
CA VAL A 150 5.62 10.26 -6.26
C VAL A 150 7.11 10.39 -6.58
N ASN A 151 7.91 9.42 -6.15
CA ASN A 151 9.34 9.39 -6.41
C ASN A 151 9.63 9.42 -7.93
N PHE A 152 8.99 8.56 -8.72
CA PHE A 152 9.15 8.58 -10.18
C PHE A 152 8.70 9.89 -10.83
N LYS A 153 7.67 10.54 -10.29
CA LYS A 153 7.22 11.84 -10.79
C LYS A 153 8.28 12.92 -10.51
N ASP A 154 8.84 12.93 -9.31
CA ASP A 154 9.86 13.89 -8.89
C ASP A 154 11.16 13.69 -9.69
N GLU A 155 11.62 12.46 -9.88
CA GLU A 155 12.77 12.16 -10.71
C GLU A 155 12.60 12.68 -12.15
N LYS A 156 11.41 12.52 -12.72
CA LYS A 156 11.13 13.00 -14.08
C LYS A 156 10.98 14.52 -14.15
N THR A 157 10.30 15.13 -13.19
CA THR A 157 9.88 16.53 -13.26
C THR A 157 10.91 17.49 -12.66
N ILE A 158 11.53 17.11 -11.53
CA ILE A 158 12.48 17.94 -10.80
C ILE A 158 13.90 17.69 -11.32
N LEU A 159 14.28 16.42 -11.48
CA LEU A 159 15.64 16.06 -11.91
C LEU A 159 15.79 15.94 -13.42
N GLY A 160 14.69 16.02 -14.18
CA GLY A 160 14.73 15.90 -15.63
C GLY A 160 15.26 14.54 -16.10
N CYS A 161 14.97 13.46 -15.38
CA CYS A 161 15.54 12.13 -15.65
C CYS A 161 15.32 11.65 -17.10
N GLY A 162 14.21 12.05 -17.72
CA GLY A 162 13.90 11.76 -19.13
C GLY A 162 14.36 12.82 -20.14
N GLU A 163 14.99 13.91 -19.71
CA GLU A 163 15.28 15.10 -20.53
C GLU A 163 16.76 15.21 -20.93
N ALA A 164 17.61 14.31 -20.45
CA ALA A 164 19.04 14.30 -20.71
C ALA A 164 19.37 14.13 -22.21
N GLN A 165 20.04 15.12 -22.79
CA GLN A 165 20.42 15.14 -24.21
C GLN A 165 21.74 14.38 -24.43
N VAL A 166 21.71 13.07 -24.25
CA VAL A 166 22.86 12.17 -24.45
C VAL A 166 22.73 11.36 -25.73
N ARG A 167 23.84 11.10 -26.42
CA ARG A 167 23.85 10.51 -27.78
C ARG A 167 24.29 9.06 -27.87
N THR A 168 24.86 8.51 -26.79
CA THR A 168 25.34 7.12 -26.76
C THR A 168 24.41 6.26 -25.92
N ARG A 169 24.13 5.03 -26.35
CA ARG A 169 23.30 4.07 -25.60
C ARG A 169 23.73 3.92 -24.14
N GLN A 170 25.03 3.80 -23.90
CA GLN A 170 25.57 3.66 -22.54
C GLN A 170 25.24 4.86 -21.65
N ALA A 171 25.30 6.08 -22.20
CA ALA A 171 24.90 7.28 -21.46
C ALA A 171 23.38 7.32 -21.23
N CYS A 172 22.56 6.94 -22.21
CA CYS A 172 21.11 6.84 -22.04
C CYS A 172 20.72 5.88 -20.92
N GLU A 173 21.43 4.77 -20.77
CA GLU A 173 21.18 3.78 -19.70
C GLU A 173 21.71 4.26 -18.33
N LYS A 174 22.86 4.95 -18.29
CA LYS A 174 23.51 5.37 -17.03
C LYS A 174 22.92 6.62 -16.39
N VAL A 175 22.45 7.59 -17.17
CA VAL A 175 21.95 8.86 -16.64
C VAL A 175 20.77 8.66 -15.67
N PRO A 176 19.73 7.86 -16.00
CA PRO A 176 18.64 7.60 -15.06
C PRO A 176 19.13 6.98 -13.74
N ALA A 177 20.01 5.97 -13.81
CA ALA A 177 20.56 5.33 -12.63
C ALA A 177 21.34 6.30 -11.75
N PHE A 178 22.12 7.20 -12.36
CA PHE A 178 22.86 8.24 -11.64
C PHE A 178 21.91 9.24 -10.96
N LEU A 179 20.91 9.76 -11.68
CA LEU A 179 19.96 10.73 -11.13
C LEU A 179 19.11 10.15 -9.98
N THR A 180 18.61 8.91 -10.13
CA THR A 180 17.93 8.19 -9.05
C THR A 180 18.81 8.01 -7.81
N SER A 181 20.10 7.72 -8.01
CA SER A 181 21.06 7.58 -6.91
C SER A 181 21.29 8.91 -6.19
N VAL A 182 21.51 9.99 -6.93
CA VAL A 182 21.66 11.35 -6.38
C VAL A 182 20.40 11.78 -5.64
N TYR A 183 19.20 11.50 -6.18
CA TYR A 183 17.94 11.81 -5.51
C TYR A 183 17.81 11.09 -4.17
N SER A 184 18.15 9.80 -4.16
CA SER A 184 18.11 8.98 -2.95
C SER A 184 19.06 9.53 -1.88
N MET A 185 20.26 9.96 -2.26
CA MET A 185 21.20 10.61 -1.34
C MET A 185 20.65 11.94 -0.79
N LEU A 186 19.99 12.74 -1.64
CA LEU A 186 19.38 13.99 -1.21
C LEU A 186 18.24 13.78 -0.21
N LEU A 187 17.38 12.79 -0.44
CA LEU A 187 16.31 12.43 0.49
C LEU A 187 16.86 11.95 1.84
N LEU A 188 17.92 11.15 1.84
CA LEU A 188 18.61 10.73 3.08
C LEU A 188 19.26 11.92 3.81
N ALA A 189 19.86 12.85 3.08
CA ALA A 189 20.42 14.07 3.66
C ALA A 189 19.34 14.98 4.28
N ALA A 190 18.18 15.11 3.62
CA ALA A 190 17.04 15.87 4.14
C ALA A 190 16.48 15.25 5.42
N GLU A 191 16.38 13.93 5.49
CA GLU A 191 15.91 13.22 6.69
C GLU A 191 16.89 13.37 7.86
N THR A 192 18.20 13.20 7.61
CA THR A 192 19.23 13.34 8.65
C THR A 192 19.33 14.76 9.22
N THR A 193 19.05 15.77 8.39
CA THR A 193 18.98 17.18 8.82
C THR A 193 17.63 17.57 9.42
N LYS A 194 16.73 16.58 9.64
CA LYS A 194 15.37 16.74 10.20
C LYS A 194 14.51 17.77 9.47
N ASN A 195 14.67 17.90 8.15
CA ASN A 195 13.97 18.92 7.35
C ASN A 195 14.02 20.30 8.03
N GLN A 196 15.22 20.87 8.21
CA GLN A 196 15.29 22.32 8.45
C GLN A 196 14.57 23.01 7.29
N VAL A 197 13.33 23.40 7.53
CA VAL A 197 12.43 23.90 6.49
C VAL A 197 13.05 25.18 5.99
N LEU A 198 13.60 25.13 4.78
CA LEU A 198 14.08 26.33 4.12
C LEU A 198 12.90 27.30 4.01
N PRO A 199 13.10 28.58 4.39
CA PRO A 199 12.03 29.56 4.32
C PRO A 199 11.50 29.61 2.88
N ARG A 200 10.18 29.69 2.73
CA ARG A 200 9.56 29.80 1.40
C ARG A 200 10.20 30.95 0.62
N PRO A 201 10.48 30.78 -0.69
CA PRO A 201 11.02 31.87 -1.48
C PRO A 201 10.12 33.11 -1.41
N LYS A 202 10.72 34.30 -1.24
CA LYS A 202 9.99 35.57 -1.02
C LYS A 202 8.97 35.89 -2.12
N TRP A 203 9.12 35.31 -3.32
CA TRP A 203 8.23 35.52 -4.46
C TRP A 203 7.04 34.56 -4.55
N TYR A 204 6.96 33.53 -3.70
CA TYR A 204 5.75 32.71 -3.57
C TYR A 204 4.73 33.48 -2.72
N LYS A 205 3.55 33.78 -3.30
CA LYS A 205 2.46 34.39 -2.52
C LYS A 205 2.10 33.49 -1.34
N SER A 206 2.01 34.05 -0.14
CA SER A 206 1.55 33.29 1.02
C SER A 206 0.07 32.93 0.84
N GLU A 207 -0.22 31.72 0.41
CA GLU A 207 -1.56 31.18 0.64
C GLU A 207 -1.68 30.90 2.13
N LYS A 208 -2.70 31.48 2.77
CA LYS A 208 -3.05 31.22 4.18
C LYS A 208 -3.31 29.72 4.32
N SER A 209 -2.35 28.97 4.85
CA SER A 209 -2.55 27.58 5.22
C SER A 209 -3.58 27.54 6.35
N VAL A 210 -4.79 27.07 6.02
CA VAL A 210 -5.76 26.62 7.02
C VAL A 210 -5.17 25.38 7.68
N LEU A 211 -4.93 25.49 9.00
CA LEU A 211 -4.57 24.49 10.02
C LEU A 211 -3.23 24.82 10.71
N GLN A 212 -3.34 25.71 11.70
CA GLN A 212 -2.46 25.72 12.87
C GLN A 212 -2.44 24.31 13.47
N GLN A 213 -1.25 23.78 13.73
CA GLN A 213 -1.09 22.74 14.73
C GLN A 213 -1.50 23.35 16.09
N PRO A 214 -2.33 22.69 16.91
CA PRO A 214 -2.59 23.19 18.25
C PRO A 214 -1.30 23.04 19.06
N GLU A 215 -0.76 24.19 19.49
CA GLU A 215 0.20 24.25 20.59
C GLU A 215 -0.43 23.54 21.79
N THR A 216 0.19 22.45 22.23
CA THR A 216 -0.12 21.88 23.54
C THR A 216 0.31 22.89 24.59
N SER A 217 -0.67 23.64 25.08
CA SER A 217 -0.61 24.42 26.30
C SER A 217 -0.18 23.53 27.47
N SER A 218 1.06 23.65 27.91
CA SER A 218 1.49 23.14 29.21
C SER A 218 0.99 24.08 30.31
N THR A 219 -0.23 23.84 30.78
CA THR A 219 -0.63 24.15 32.15
C THR A 219 0.08 23.20 33.09
N ASN A 220 0.89 23.72 34.02
CA ASN A 220 1.00 23.21 35.38
C ASN A 220 1.57 24.31 36.29
N SER A 221 0.66 24.91 37.04
CA SER A 221 0.88 25.65 38.28
C SER A 221 0.69 24.68 39.47
N ALA A 222 1.53 24.83 40.50
CA ALA A 222 1.51 24.16 41.82
C ALA A 222 1.87 22.66 41.80
N GLN A 223 2.83 22.16 42.58
CA GLN A 223 3.32 22.55 43.91
C GLN A 223 4.85 22.61 43.94
#